data_AF-G4Z3P7-F1
#
_entry.id   AF-G4Z3P7-F1
#
_cell.length_a   1.000
_cell.length_b   1.000
_cell.length_c   1.000
_cell.angle_alpha   90.00
_cell.angle_beta   90.00
_cell.angle_gamma   90.00
#
_symmetry.space_group_name_H-M   'P 1'
#
loop_
_entity.id
_entity.type
_entity.pdbx_description
1 polymer ?
#
loop_
_entity_poly.entity_id
_entity_poly.type
_entity_poly.pdbx_seq_one_letter_code
_entity_poly.pdbx_strand_id
1 'polypeptide(L)'
;MTLESHLLAAALGALVPSFLLLQQLEKQWIRELPPQCSGVLDSVLWLAPDAVFPHLECLGVPGRALYVDFYVFDLLLFPLIYSTALLGLLRRLWPRRHLVWSLPLVAALCDVAENVSILQLLRQFPERWQTLEGVVSVLTRSKWVAVFSAIAFVLVGALKWMTQRGETKPKEKLNSGKRQ
;
A
#
# COMPACT_ATOMS: atom_id res chain seq x y z
N MET A 1 -10.65 -25.57 3.16
CA MET A 1 -10.20 -24.17 2.99
C MET A 1 -10.15 -23.88 1.50
N THR A 2 -10.53 -22.67 1.07
CA THR A 2 -10.51 -22.27 -0.35
C THR A 2 -9.16 -21.64 -0.71
N LEU A 3 -8.75 -21.71 -1.99
CA LEU A 3 -7.54 -21.05 -2.51
C LEU A 3 -7.47 -19.56 -2.10
N GLU A 4 -8.58 -18.84 -2.17
CA GLU A 4 -8.68 -17.43 -1.75
C GLU A 4 -8.27 -17.21 -0.28
N SER A 5 -8.57 -18.18 0.58
CA SER A 5 -8.21 -18.09 2.01
C SER A 5 -6.73 -18.31 2.24
N HIS A 6 -6.09 -19.17 1.43
CA HIS A 6 -4.65 -19.36 1.44
C HIS A 6 -3.91 -18.13 0.92
N LEU A 7 -4.38 -17.52 -0.18
CA LEU A 7 -3.80 -16.29 -0.74
C LEU A 7 -3.88 -15.13 0.24
N LEU A 8 -5.03 -14.92 0.89
CA LEU A 8 -5.14 -13.88 1.90
C LEU A 8 -4.24 -14.15 3.11
N ALA A 9 -4.19 -15.39 3.62
CA ALA A 9 -3.32 -15.71 4.75
C ALA A 9 -1.84 -15.49 4.41
N ALA A 10 -1.41 -15.91 3.21
CA ALA A 10 -0.06 -15.66 2.72
C ALA A 10 0.25 -14.16 2.58
N ALA A 11 -0.66 -13.39 1.97
CA ALA A 11 -0.48 -11.94 1.81
C ALA A 11 -0.41 -11.22 3.16
N LEU A 12 -1.27 -11.56 4.12
CA LEU A 12 -1.22 -11.01 5.48
C LEU A 12 0.08 -11.38 6.19
N GLY A 13 0.54 -12.63 6.06
CA GLY A 13 1.81 -13.07 6.62
C GLY A 13 3.02 -12.37 5.98
N ALA A 14 2.93 -12.01 4.71
CA ALA A 14 4.00 -11.33 3.97
C ALA A 14 4.05 -9.81 4.21
N LEU A 15 2.98 -9.17 4.68
CA LEU A 15 2.93 -7.71 4.88
C LEU A 15 4.03 -7.20 5.81
N VAL A 16 4.15 -7.77 7.01
CA VAL A 16 5.12 -7.34 8.02
C VAL A 16 6.56 -7.50 7.52
N PRO A 17 7.02 -8.67 7.04
CA PRO A 17 8.39 -8.80 6.55
C PRO A 17 8.67 -7.92 5.32
N SER A 18 7.68 -7.72 4.43
CA SER A 18 7.83 -6.81 3.29
C SER A 18 8.02 -5.37 3.73
N PHE A 19 7.20 -4.90 4.67
CA PHE A 19 7.32 -3.56 5.23
C PHE A 19 8.65 -3.36 5.96
N LEU A 20 9.11 -4.35 6.73
CA LEU A 20 10.41 -4.31 7.38
C LEU A 20 11.57 -4.28 6.38
N LEU A 21 11.46 -5.02 5.27
CA LEU A 21 12.44 -4.97 4.19
C LEU A 21 12.52 -3.56 3.58
N LEU A 22 11.38 -2.94 3.24
CA LEU A 22 11.34 -1.57 2.73
C LEU A 22 11.97 -0.57 3.71
N GLN A 23 11.60 -0.65 4.99
CA GLN A 23 12.18 0.18 6.04
C GLN A 23 13.70 -0.04 6.20
N GLN A 24 14.19 -1.25 5.94
CA GLN A 24 15.61 -1.53 5.97
C GLN A 24 16.34 -0.94 4.76
N LEU A 25 15.73 -1.01 3.56
CA LEU A 25 16.24 -0.36 2.36
C LEU A 25 16.31 1.17 2.54
N GLU A 26 15.24 1.80 3.04
CA GLU A 26 15.21 3.24 3.35
C GLU A 26 16.28 3.64 4.38
N LYS A 27 16.52 2.80 5.40
CA LYS A 27 17.61 3.05 6.36
C LYS A 27 19.00 3.00 5.73
N GLN A 28 19.20 2.23 4.67
CA GLN A 28 20.47 2.26 3.92
C GLN A 28 20.64 3.60 3.22
N TRP A 29 19.55 4.16 2.66
CA TRP A 29 19.58 5.45 1.98
C TRP A 29 19.95 6.59 2.93
N ILE A 30 19.38 6.61 4.14
CA ILE A 30 19.70 7.62 5.18
C ILE A 30 21.19 7.58 5.56
N ARG A 31 21.87 6.44 5.43
CA ARG A 31 23.30 6.32 5.74
C ARG A 31 24.19 6.82 4.60
N GLU A 32 23.76 6.64 3.36
CA GLU A 32 24.56 6.92 2.16
C GLU A 32 24.29 8.31 1.57
N LEU A 33 23.15 8.92 1.89
CA LEU A 33 22.70 10.18 1.31
C LEU A 33 22.51 11.27 2.38
N PRO A 34 22.68 12.55 2.00
CA PRO A 34 22.33 13.66 2.89
C PRO A 34 20.86 13.56 3.35
N PRO A 35 20.53 13.90 4.61
CA PRO A 35 19.16 13.77 5.15
C PRO A 35 18.08 14.48 4.33
N GLN A 36 18.44 15.58 3.67
CA GLN A 36 17.54 16.34 2.80
C GLN A 36 17.25 15.65 1.46
N CYS A 37 18.04 14.64 1.08
CA CYS A 37 17.90 13.89 -0.17
C CYS A 37 17.44 12.44 0.05
N SER A 38 17.45 11.91 1.27
CA SER A 38 17.36 10.46 1.56
C SER A 38 15.93 9.88 1.57
N GLY A 39 14.98 10.48 0.84
CA GLY A 39 13.58 10.02 0.79
C GLY A 39 13.25 9.28 -0.50
N VAL A 40 12.23 8.41 -0.46
CA VAL A 40 11.67 7.77 -1.66
C VAL A 40 10.42 8.55 -2.09
N LEU A 41 10.31 8.94 -3.35
CA LEU A 41 9.21 9.79 -3.85
C LEU A 41 7.82 9.17 -3.64
N ASP A 42 7.69 7.86 -3.80
CA ASP A 42 6.44 7.11 -3.67
C ASP A 42 5.90 7.04 -2.22
N SER A 43 6.77 7.28 -1.24
CA SER A 43 6.42 7.42 0.17
C SER A 43 5.86 8.81 0.52
N VAL A 44 6.02 9.80 -0.37
CA VAL A 44 5.57 11.18 -0.14
C VAL A 44 4.06 11.28 -0.41
N LEU A 45 3.28 11.35 0.67
CA LEU A 45 1.80 11.33 0.63
C LEU A 45 1.17 12.33 -0.34
N TRP A 46 1.74 13.53 -0.43
CA TRP A 46 1.21 14.63 -1.24
C TRP A 46 2.29 15.23 -2.15
N LEU A 47 2.91 14.35 -2.96
CA LEU A 47 4.02 14.72 -3.84
C LEU A 47 3.60 15.82 -4.83
N ALA A 48 4.30 16.96 -4.75
CA ALA A 48 4.17 18.04 -5.73
C ALA A 48 5.04 17.73 -6.97
N PRO A 49 4.56 17.98 -8.19
CA PRO A 49 5.29 17.59 -9.41
C PRO A 49 6.63 18.33 -9.56
N ASP A 50 6.67 19.60 -9.17
CA ASP A 50 7.87 20.44 -9.18
C ASP A 50 8.93 20.04 -8.15
N ALA A 51 8.59 19.19 -7.17
CA ALA A 51 9.54 18.63 -6.21
C ALA A 51 10.29 17.39 -6.74
N VAL A 52 9.81 16.76 -7.82
CA VAL A 52 10.37 15.50 -8.34
C VAL A 52 11.79 15.70 -8.88
N PHE A 53 11.97 16.62 -9.83
CA PHE A 53 13.29 16.84 -10.44
C PHE A 53 14.36 17.32 -9.42
N PRO A 54 14.11 18.32 -8.56
CA PRO A 54 15.06 18.74 -7.54
C PRO A 54 15.45 17.60 -6.59
N HIS A 55 14.51 16.71 -6.27
CA HIS A 55 14.81 15.53 -5.48
C HIS A 55 15.75 14.56 -6.22
N LEU A 56 15.47 14.24 -7.48
CA LEU A 56 16.35 13.37 -8.30
C LEU A 56 17.74 13.96 -8.53
N GLU A 57 17.83 15.29 -8.56
CA GLU A 57 19.11 16.03 -8.58
C GLU A 57 19.86 15.89 -7.26
N CYS A 58 19.17 16.11 -6.12
CA CYS A 58 19.70 15.98 -4.76
C CYS A 58 20.32 14.60 -4.50
N LEU A 59 19.68 13.54 -4.98
CA LEU A 59 20.17 12.15 -4.87
C LEU A 59 21.57 11.95 -5.48
N GLY A 60 21.93 12.74 -6.49
CA GLY A 60 23.14 12.54 -7.25
C GLY A 60 23.19 11.16 -7.93
N VAL A 61 24.35 10.82 -8.48
CA VAL A 61 24.58 9.51 -9.12
C VAL A 61 24.37 8.33 -8.17
N PRO A 62 24.97 8.29 -6.96
CA PRO A 62 24.82 7.13 -6.08
C PRO A 62 23.38 6.93 -5.58
N GLY A 63 22.68 8.01 -5.22
CA GLY A 63 21.29 7.90 -4.76
C GLY A 63 20.34 7.41 -5.84
N ARG A 64 20.54 7.83 -7.10
CA ARG A 64 19.74 7.31 -8.23
C ARG A 64 20.00 5.82 -8.50
N ALA A 65 21.22 5.33 -8.28
CA ALA A 65 21.51 3.90 -8.40
C ALA A 65 20.79 3.08 -7.31
N LEU A 66 20.87 3.52 -6.05
CA LEU A 66 20.10 2.93 -4.94
C LEU A 66 18.59 2.96 -5.19
N TYR A 67 18.10 4.01 -5.85
CA TYR A 67 16.69 4.12 -6.25
C TYR A 67 16.29 2.99 -7.20
N VAL A 68 17.10 2.71 -8.22
CA VAL A 68 16.82 1.61 -9.15
C VAL A 68 16.82 0.26 -8.43
N ASP A 69 17.75 0.04 -7.49
CA ASP A 69 17.83 -1.20 -6.71
C ASP A 69 16.62 -1.40 -5.79
N PHE A 70 16.11 -0.34 -5.17
CA PHE A 70 14.90 -0.38 -4.35
C PHE A 70 13.68 -0.90 -5.15
N TYR A 71 13.56 -0.49 -6.41
CA TYR A 71 12.47 -0.92 -7.27
C TYR A 71 12.51 -2.40 -7.68
N VAL A 72 13.59 -3.14 -7.42
CA VAL A 72 13.59 -4.61 -7.61
C VAL A 72 12.50 -5.27 -6.77
N PHE A 73 12.26 -4.77 -5.56
CA PHE A 73 11.20 -5.28 -4.68
C PHE A 73 9.91 -4.45 -4.79
N ASP A 74 10.03 -3.13 -4.71
CA ASP A 74 8.88 -2.24 -4.57
C ASP A 74 8.04 -2.09 -5.85
N LEU A 75 8.63 -2.29 -7.04
CA LEU A 75 7.93 -2.09 -8.31
C LEU A 75 6.66 -2.95 -8.46
N LEU A 76 6.71 -4.23 -8.08
CA LEU A 76 5.61 -5.18 -8.30
C LEU A 76 5.24 -5.99 -7.07
N LEU A 77 6.24 -6.47 -6.32
CA LEU A 77 6.01 -7.47 -5.28
C LEU A 77 5.26 -6.85 -4.10
N PHE A 78 5.67 -5.66 -3.66
CA PHE A 78 4.98 -4.97 -2.58
C PHE A 78 3.54 -4.56 -2.94
N PRO A 79 3.26 -3.92 -4.10
CA PRO A 79 1.91 -3.68 -4.61
C PRO A 79 1.02 -4.91 -4.63
N LEU A 80 1.56 -6.05 -5.09
CA LEU A 80 0.82 -7.31 -5.13
C LEU A 80 0.46 -7.81 -3.72
N ILE A 81 1.40 -7.76 -2.78
CA ILE A 81 1.22 -8.24 -1.41
C ILE A 81 0.15 -7.42 -0.69
N TYR A 82 0.30 -6.09 -0.64
CA TYR A 82 -0.67 -5.28 0.12
C TYR A 82 -2.04 -5.26 -0.53
N SER A 83 -2.11 -5.22 -1.87
CA SER A 83 -3.41 -5.18 -2.55
C SER A 83 -4.16 -6.50 -2.38
N THR A 84 -3.48 -7.64 -2.43
CA THR A 84 -4.08 -8.96 -2.18
C THR A 84 -4.61 -9.06 -0.74
N ALA A 85 -3.83 -8.57 0.23
CA ALA A 85 -4.24 -8.56 1.63
C ALA A 85 -5.50 -7.70 1.85
N LEU A 86 -5.48 -6.44 1.38
CA LEU A 86 -6.63 -5.53 1.50
C LEU A 86 -7.86 -6.04 0.73
N LEU A 87 -7.67 -6.57 -0.48
CA LEU A 87 -8.72 -7.15 -1.31
C LEU A 87 -9.43 -8.29 -0.55
N GLY A 88 -8.67 -9.25 -0.03
CA GLY A 88 -9.24 -10.38 0.69
C GLY A 88 -9.97 -9.97 1.98
N LEU A 89 -9.45 -8.98 2.71
CA LEU A 89 -10.14 -8.41 3.87
C LEU A 89 -11.45 -7.73 3.46
N LEU A 90 -11.43 -6.87 2.45
CA LEU A 90 -12.61 -6.12 2.00
C LEU A 90 -13.68 -7.04 1.41
N ARG A 91 -13.32 -8.11 0.69
CA ARG A 91 -14.31 -9.08 0.19
C ARG A 91 -15.03 -9.82 1.33
N ARG A 92 -14.35 -10.06 2.46
CA ARG A 92 -14.96 -10.69 3.65
C ARG A 92 -15.84 -9.73 4.45
N LEU A 93 -15.41 -8.48 4.59
CA LEU A 93 -16.12 -7.45 5.36
C LEU A 93 -17.29 -6.83 4.57
N TRP A 94 -17.15 -6.71 3.26
CA TRP A 94 -18.08 -6.01 2.37
C TRP A 94 -18.42 -6.83 1.11
N PRO A 95 -18.94 -8.07 1.23
CA PRO A 95 -19.07 -9.01 0.10
C PRO A 95 -19.94 -8.49 -1.05
N ARG A 96 -20.90 -7.60 -0.77
CA ARG A 96 -21.85 -7.03 -1.75
C ARG A 96 -21.44 -5.66 -2.30
N ARG A 97 -20.28 -5.11 -1.91
CA ARG A 97 -19.85 -3.75 -2.29
C ARG A 97 -18.65 -3.80 -3.24
N HIS A 98 -18.89 -4.16 -4.51
CA HIS A 98 -17.87 -4.32 -5.55
C HIS A 98 -16.90 -3.13 -5.67
N LEU A 99 -17.42 -1.91 -5.61
CA LEU A 99 -16.63 -0.68 -5.66
C LEU A 99 -15.66 -0.52 -4.48
N VAL A 100 -15.97 -1.09 -3.31
CA VAL A 100 -15.11 -1.01 -2.13
C VAL A 100 -13.92 -1.93 -2.31
N TRP A 101 -14.14 -3.17 -2.73
CA TRP A 101 -13.05 -4.12 -2.89
C TRP A 101 -12.28 -3.99 -4.21
N SER A 102 -12.65 -3.06 -5.10
CA SER A 102 -11.80 -2.64 -6.22
C SER A 102 -10.72 -1.63 -5.82
N LEU A 103 -10.86 -0.94 -4.67
CA LEU A 103 -9.89 0.06 -4.20
C LEU A 103 -8.44 -0.45 -4.13
N PRO A 104 -8.16 -1.66 -3.58
CA PRO A 104 -6.78 -2.15 -3.52
C PRO A 104 -6.16 -2.40 -4.89
N LEU A 105 -6.97 -2.79 -5.88
CA LEU A 105 -6.50 -2.99 -7.26
C LEU A 105 -6.16 -1.65 -7.91
N VAL A 106 -7.00 -0.62 -7.72
CA VAL A 106 -6.72 0.74 -8.20
C VAL A 106 -5.43 1.27 -7.57
N ALA A 107 -5.27 1.10 -6.26
CA ALA A 107 -4.04 1.48 -5.55
C ALA A 107 -2.80 0.82 -6.17
N ALA A 108 -2.81 -0.51 -6.34
CA ALA A 108 -1.69 -1.23 -6.91
C ALA A 108 -1.39 -0.83 -8.36
N LEU A 109 -2.40 -0.60 -9.19
CA LEU A 109 -2.18 -0.15 -10.57
C LEU A 109 -1.55 1.24 -10.61
N CYS A 110 -2.00 2.16 -9.75
CA CYS A 110 -1.38 3.47 -9.61
C CYS A 110 0.08 3.36 -9.14
N ASP A 111 0.36 2.49 -8.17
CA ASP A 111 1.70 2.22 -7.62
C ASP A 111 2.68 1.73 -8.70
N VAL A 112 2.27 0.70 -9.44
CA VAL A 112 3.12 0.13 -10.50
C VAL A 112 3.36 1.16 -11.60
N ALA A 113 2.32 1.89 -12.03
CA ALA A 113 2.44 2.91 -13.06
C ALA A 113 3.32 4.09 -12.61
N GLU A 114 3.24 4.47 -11.33
CA GLU A 114 4.11 5.48 -10.73
C GLU A 114 5.55 5.03 -10.74
N ASN A 115 5.84 3.84 -10.21
CA ASN A 115 7.18 3.29 -10.10
C ASN A 115 7.83 3.13 -11.47
N VAL A 116 7.07 2.70 -12.49
CA VAL A 116 7.53 2.70 -13.89
C VAL A 116 7.84 4.11 -14.38
N SER A 117 7.00 5.10 -14.07
CA SER A 117 7.21 6.49 -14.48
C SER A 117 8.47 7.10 -13.84
N ILE A 118 8.72 6.81 -12.56
CA ILE A 118 9.93 7.24 -11.85
C ILE A 118 11.17 6.57 -12.46
N LEU A 119 11.12 5.28 -12.80
CA LEU A 119 12.20 4.60 -13.52
C LEU A 119 12.52 5.26 -14.87
N GLN A 120 11.52 5.74 -15.60
CA GLN A 120 11.74 6.47 -16.85
C GLN A 120 12.37 7.84 -16.61
N LEU A 121 11.95 8.57 -15.57
CA LEU A 121 12.60 9.83 -15.17
C LEU A 121 14.07 9.61 -14.80
N LEU A 122 14.38 8.55 -14.06
CA LEU A 122 15.76 8.19 -13.69
C LEU A 122 16.63 7.89 -14.92
N ARG A 123 16.06 7.23 -15.95
CA ARG A 123 16.77 6.92 -17.21
C ARG A 123 17.03 8.15 -18.07
N GLN A 124 16.10 9.11 -18.08
CA GLN A 124 16.20 10.33 -18.86
C GLN A 124 17.07 11.41 -18.18
N PHE A 125 17.31 11.27 -16.87
CA PHE A 125 18.10 12.23 -16.11
C PHE A 125 19.50 12.45 -16.72
N PRO A 126 19.99 13.70 -16.86
CA PRO A 126 19.51 14.95 -16.26
C PRO A 126 18.49 15.75 -17.10
N GLU A 127 18.00 15.21 -18.21
CA GLU A 127 16.98 15.92 -18.99
C GLU A 127 15.63 15.91 -18.24
N ARG A 128 15.03 17.09 -18.12
CA ARG A 128 13.81 17.29 -17.34
C ARG A 128 12.57 16.95 -18.16
N TRP A 129 11.68 16.12 -17.61
CA TRP A 129 10.42 15.75 -18.25
C TRP A 129 9.21 16.13 -17.38
N GLN A 130 8.82 17.40 -17.45
CA GLN A 130 7.77 18.00 -16.62
C GLN A 130 6.41 17.28 -16.71
N THR A 131 6.01 16.84 -17.91
CA THR A 131 4.75 16.10 -18.09
C THR A 131 4.75 14.80 -17.29
N LEU A 132 5.87 14.07 -17.30
CA LEU A 132 6.00 12.80 -16.59
C LEU A 132 6.12 13.01 -15.07
N GLU A 133 6.76 14.09 -14.61
CA GLU A 133 6.73 14.53 -13.20
C GLU A 133 5.27 14.76 -12.74
N GLY A 134 4.44 15.38 -13.59
CA GLY A 134 3.01 15.55 -13.37
C GLY A 134 2.25 14.23 -13.23
N VAL A 135 2.56 13.27 -14.10
CA VAL A 135 1.98 11.91 -14.07
C VAL A 135 2.35 11.19 -12.76
N VAL A 136 3.63 11.21 -12.37
CA VAL A 136 4.10 10.64 -11.10
C VAL A 136 3.30 11.22 -9.94
N SER A 137 3.26 12.56 -9.81
CA SER A 137 2.52 13.23 -8.74
C SER A 137 1.04 12.86 -8.67
N VAL A 138 0.35 12.73 -9.81
CA VAL A 138 -1.06 12.32 -9.84
C VAL A 138 -1.20 10.86 -9.38
N LEU A 139 -0.36 9.96 -9.90
CA LEU A 139 -0.39 8.55 -9.54
C LEU A 139 -0.10 8.32 -8.06
N THR A 140 0.92 8.97 -7.48
CA THR A 140 1.24 8.91 -6.05
C THR A 140 0.04 9.31 -5.21
N ARG A 141 -0.59 10.47 -5.52
CA ARG A 141 -1.75 10.97 -4.78
C ARG A 141 -2.97 10.05 -4.93
N SER A 142 -3.25 9.58 -6.15
CA SER A 142 -4.36 8.65 -6.42
C SER A 142 -4.17 7.33 -5.67
N LYS A 143 -2.95 6.79 -5.65
CA LYS A 143 -2.58 5.61 -4.84
C LYS A 143 -2.92 5.84 -3.37
N TRP A 144 -2.41 6.92 -2.76
CA TRP A 144 -2.63 7.18 -1.33
C TRP A 144 -4.10 7.37 -0.99
N VAL A 145 -4.86 8.07 -1.82
CA VAL A 145 -6.33 8.19 -1.65
C VAL A 145 -6.99 6.82 -1.68
N ALA A 146 -6.63 5.94 -2.63
CA ALA A 146 -7.18 4.60 -2.73
C ALA A 146 -6.78 3.71 -1.53
N VAL A 147 -5.52 3.75 -1.10
CA VAL A 147 -5.00 3.01 0.07
C VAL A 147 -5.72 3.46 1.34
N PHE A 148 -5.78 4.75 1.63
CA PHE A 148 -6.46 5.26 2.83
C PHE A 148 -7.95 4.96 2.82
N SER A 149 -8.61 5.05 1.67
CA SER A 149 -10.01 4.64 1.52
C SER A 149 -10.19 3.16 1.84
N ALA A 150 -9.34 2.29 1.29
CA ALA A 150 -9.39 0.85 1.54
C ALA A 150 -9.19 0.53 3.04
N ILE A 151 -8.20 1.15 3.68
CA ILE A 151 -7.94 0.98 5.12
C ILE A 151 -9.14 1.45 5.94
N ALA A 152 -9.72 2.61 5.64
CA ALA A 152 -10.90 3.11 6.34
C ALA A 152 -12.08 2.12 6.25
N PHE A 153 -12.34 1.55 5.07
CA PHE A 153 -13.37 0.52 4.90
C PHE A 153 -13.04 -0.78 5.67
N VAL A 154 -11.77 -1.20 5.73
CA VAL A 154 -11.37 -2.34 6.56
C VAL A 154 -11.67 -2.08 8.03
N LEU A 155 -11.28 -0.91 8.56
CA LEU A 155 -11.50 -0.55 9.96
C LEU A 155 -12.99 -0.48 10.31
N VAL A 156 -13.79 0.21 9.50
CA VAL A 156 -15.25 0.31 9.69
C VAL A 156 -15.92 -1.07 9.61
N GLY A 157 -15.51 -1.88 8.63
CA GLY A 157 -16.03 -3.24 8.46
C GLY A 157 -15.70 -4.14 9.65
N ALA A 158 -14.46 -4.08 10.14
CA ALA A 158 -14.01 -4.82 11.30
C ALA A 158 -14.76 -4.40 12.57
N LEU A 159 -14.96 -3.09 12.79
CA LEU A 159 -15.72 -2.58 13.93
C LEU A 159 -17.17 -3.09 13.91
N LYS A 160 -17.84 -3.00 12.76
CA LYS A 160 -19.21 -3.53 12.59
C LYS A 160 -19.29 -5.04 12.86
N TRP A 161 -18.29 -5.79 12.43
CA TRP A 161 -18.24 -7.23 12.67
C TRP A 161 -18.05 -7.56 14.16
N MET A 162 -17.25 -6.77 14.87
CA MET A 162 -17.07 -6.93 16.32
C MET A 162 -18.35 -6.62 17.10
N THR A 163 -19.06 -5.54 16.77
CA THR A 163 -20.31 -5.17 17.47
C THR A 163 -21.42 -6.21 17.27
N GLN A 164 -21.57 -6.73 16.05
CA GLN A 164 -22.56 -7.77 15.73
C GLN A 164 -22.29 -9.12 16.41
N ARG A 165 -21.02 -9.43 16.69
CA ARG A 165 -20.62 -10.62 17.47
C ARG A 165 -20.85 -10.46 18.97
N GLY A 166 -20.80 -9.23 19.48
CA GLY A 166 -21.13 -8.93 20.88
C GLY A 166 -22.60 -9.14 21.21
N GLU A 167 -23.50 -8.87 20.26
CA GLU A 167 -24.96 -9.00 20.46
C GLU A 167 -25.49 -10.44 20.36
N THR A 168 -24.70 -11.39 19.83
CA THR A 168 -25.15 -12.78 19.58
C THR A 168 -24.88 -13.77 20.72
N LYS A 169 -24.42 -13.33 21.89
CA LYS A 169 -24.43 -14.11 23.15
C LYS A 169 -25.02 -13.20 24.23
N PRO A 170 -26.25 -13.41 24.78
CA PRO A 170 -26.67 -14.62 25.53
C PRO A 170 -28.20 -14.93 25.58
N LYS A 171 -28.66 -16.12 25.16
CA LYS A 171 -29.94 -16.73 25.65
C LYS A 171 -29.93 -18.26 25.52
N GLU A 172 -29.18 -18.95 26.37
CA GLU A 172 -29.34 -20.40 26.51
C GLU A 172 -29.01 -20.88 27.94
N LYS A 173 -29.64 -20.27 28.95
CA LYS A 173 -29.73 -20.83 30.32
C LYS A 173 -30.94 -20.26 31.07
N LEU A 174 -32.17 -20.62 30.68
CA LEU A 174 -33.32 -20.59 31.62
C LEU A 174 -34.54 -21.33 31.04
N ASN A 175 -34.53 -22.66 31.03
CA ASN A 175 -35.75 -23.48 31.13
C ASN A 175 -35.39 -24.97 31.25
N SER A 176 -34.81 -25.32 32.39
CA SER A 176 -34.77 -26.71 32.88
C SER A 176 -35.00 -26.64 34.38
N GLY A 177 -36.27 -26.56 34.77
CA GLY A 177 -36.66 -26.31 36.14
C GLY A 177 -38.14 -26.02 36.25
N LYS A 178 -38.97 -26.98 35.79
CA LYS A 178 -40.37 -27.19 36.22
C LYS A 178 -40.99 -28.32 35.39
N ARG A 179 -40.86 -29.54 35.88
CA ARG A 179 -41.97 -30.51 35.92
C ARG A 179 -41.89 -31.20 37.28
N GLN A 180 -42.78 -30.74 38.16
CA GLN A 180 -43.30 -31.53 39.27
C GLN A 180 -44.13 -32.68 38.71
#